data_AF-A0A9X2EQE6-F1
#
_entry.id   AF-A0A9X2EQE6-F1
#
_cell.length_a   1.000
_cell.length_b   1.000
_cell.length_c   1.000
_cell.angle_alpha   90.00
_cell.angle_beta   90.00
_cell.angle_gamma   90.00
#
_symmetry.space_group_name_H-M   'P 1'
#
loop_
_entity.id
_entity.type
_entity.pdbx_description
1 polymer ?
#
loop_
_entity_poly.entity_id
_entity_poly.type
_entity_poly.pdbx_seq_one_letter_code
_entity_poly.pdbx_strand_id
1 'polypeptide(L)'
;MLNKPIVSQLLLKILKRKRTPAWFETALGNQELVEPFNYLAQQAYQHGATFNLASAFQCLLIGESPLPRALSTSLAARTLFLWGESDFSHECTCKDSSLKMIPHASQLRIAEAGHFPELEAPDRVLDRLIDFVLDHDLVEAG
;
A
#
# COMPACT_ATOMS: atom_id res chain seq x y z
N MET A 1 -11.91 17.46 11.46
CA MET A 1 -12.85 17.57 10.31
C MET A 1 -12.93 16.28 9.51
N LEU A 2 -11.84 15.55 9.28
CA LEU A 2 -11.84 14.24 8.60
C LEU A 2 -12.49 13.10 9.41
N ASN A 3 -12.87 13.31 10.67
CA ASN A 3 -13.53 12.33 11.53
C ASN A 3 -15.07 12.31 11.44
N LYS A 4 -15.68 13.19 10.62
CA LYS A 4 -17.13 13.19 10.36
C LYS A 4 -17.44 12.46 9.05
N PRO A 5 -18.07 11.27 9.08
CA PRO A 5 -18.14 10.37 7.91
C PRO A 5 -18.85 11.02 6.72
N ILE A 6 -20.01 11.65 6.91
CA ILE A 6 -20.77 12.20 5.77
C ILE A 6 -20.07 13.44 5.16
N VAL A 7 -19.55 14.33 6.00
CA VAL A 7 -18.94 15.61 5.55
C VAL A 7 -17.61 15.37 4.83
N SER A 8 -16.77 14.49 5.37
CA SER A 8 -15.47 14.16 4.79
C SER A 8 -15.59 13.43 3.44
N GLN A 9 -16.57 12.53 3.30
CA GLN A 9 -16.81 11.82 2.05
C GLN A 9 -17.31 12.75 0.95
N LEU A 10 -18.23 13.68 1.27
CA LEU A 10 -18.69 14.70 0.32
C LEU A 10 -17.56 15.65 -0.07
N LEU A 11 -16.76 16.10 0.91
CA LEU A 11 -15.62 17.00 0.66
C LEU A 11 -14.55 16.32 -0.21
N LEU A 12 -14.20 15.07 0.06
CA LEU A 12 -13.23 14.33 -0.75
C LEU A 12 -13.78 13.93 -2.12
N LYS A 13 -15.09 13.69 -2.26
CA LYS A 13 -15.72 13.48 -3.57
C LYS A 13 -15.55 14.69 -4.49
N ILE A 14 -15.54 15.90 -3.93
CA ILE A 14 -15.32 17.16 -4.66
C ILE A 14 -13.81 17.42 -4.88
N LEU A 15 -12.98 17.20 -3.86
CA LEU A 15 -11.56 17.55 -3.89
C LEU A 15 -10.64 16.50 -4.52
N LYS A 16 -11.11 15.25 -4.72
CA LYS A 16 -10.29 14.14 -5.25
C LYS A 16 -9.56 14.52 -6.53
N ARG A 17 -10.28 15.07 -7.53
CA ARG A 17 -9.71 15.39 -8.85
C ARG A 17 -8.56 16.40 -8.78
N LYS A 18 -8.60 17.32 -7.81
CA LYS A 18 -7.54 18.30 -7.56
C LYS A 18 -6.39 17.78 -6.69
N ARG A 19 -6.66 16.83 -5.79
CA ARG A 19 -5.66 16.33 -4.83
C ARG A 19 -4.89 15.12 -5.34
N THR A 20 -5.48 14.33 -6.22
CA THR A 20 -4.85 13.14 -6.80
C THR A 20 -3.51 13.42 -7.49
N PRO A 21 -3.34 14.49 -8.31
CA PRO A 21 -2.04 14.78 -8.92
C PRO A 21 -0.95 15.03 -7.86
N ALA A 22 -1.21 15.93 -6.91
CA ALA A 22 -0.26 16.25 -5.83
C ALA A 22 0.04 15.04 -4.94
N TRP A 23 -0.93 14.13 -4.76
CA TRP A 23 -0.68 12.88 -4.06
C TRP A 23 0.26 11.96 -4.87
N PHE A 24 0.06 11.82 -6.18
CA PHE A 24 0.95 11.02 -7.01
C PHE A 24 2.37 11.59 -7.09
N GLU A 25 2.55 12.91 -7.13
CA GLU A 25 3.87 13.54 -7.03
C GLU A 25 4.63 13.13 -5.77
N THR A 26 3.91 12.92 -4.66
CA THR A 26 4.48 12.49 -3.38
C THR A 26 4.63 10.97 -3.28
N ALA A 27 3.66 10.24 -3.82
CA ALA A 27 3.53 8.80 -3.64
C ALA A 27 4.41 8.01 -4.60
N LEU A 28 4.63 8.47 -5.83
CA LEU A 28 5.38 7.71 -6.85
C LEU A 28 6.88 7.94 -6.73
N GLY A 29 7.65 6.88 -6.88
CA GLY A 29 9.11 6.91 -6.95
C GLY A 29 9.63 7.38 -8.30
N ASN A 30 8.85 7.18 -9.37
CA ASN A 30 9.15 7.72 -10.70
C ASN A 30 8.17 8.82 -11.11
N GLN A 31 8.67 10.05 -11.25
CA GLN A 31 7.88 11.21 -11.62
C GLN A 31 7.34 11.16 -13.06
N GLU A 32 7.93 10.37 -13.95
CA GLU A 32 7.41 10.15 -15.31
C GLU A 32 6.07 9.40 -15.29
N LEU A 33 5.76 8.68 -14.21
CA LEU A 33 4.52 7.93 -14.05
C LEU A 33 3.37 8.79 -13.51
N VAL A 34 3.63 10.00 -13.00
CA VAL A 34 2.62 10.89 -12.40
C VAL A 34 1.49 11.19 -13.37
N GLU A 35 1.81 11.63 -14.58
CA GLU A 35 0.79 11.98 -15.58
C GLU A 35 -0.01 10.76 -16.07
N PRO A 36 0.61 9.64 -16.47
CA PRO A 36 -0.12 8.41 -16.83
C PRO A 36 -1.06 7.92 -15.71
N PHE A 37 -0.60 7.90 -14.45
CA PHE A 37 -1.40 7.44 -13.31
C PHE A 37 -2.53 8.41 -13.01
N ASN A 38 -2.25 9.72 -13.03
CA ASN A 38 -3.28 10.74 -12.86
C ASN A 38 -4.34 10.63 -13.96
N TYR A 39 -3.95 10.48 -15.22
CA TYR A 39 -4.90 10.31 -16.32
C TYR A 39 -5.87 9.15 -16.07
N LEU A 40 -5.35 7.97 -15.73
CA LEU A 40 -6.17 6.79 -15.41
C LEU A 40 -7.09 7.04 -14.20
N ALA A 41 -6.59 7.68 -13.14
CA ALA A 41 -7.38 8.00 -11.98
C ALA A 41 -8.52 8.99 -12.30
N GLN A 42 -8.27 10.00 -13.15
CA GLN A 42 -9.31 10.93 -13.60
C GLN A 42 -10.38 10.24 -14.44
N GLN A 43 -9.98 9.31 -15.32
CA GLN A 43 -10.90 8.46 -16.06
C GLN A 43 -11.76 7.61 -15.12
N ALA A 44 -11.14 6.95 -14.13
CA ALA A 44 -11.88 6.17 -13.13
C ALA A 44 -12.89 7.05 -12.36
N TYR A 45 -12.53 8.29 -12.01
CA TYR A 45 -13.45 9.22 -11.35
C TYR A 45 -14.63 9.64 -12.21
N GLN A 46 -14.47 9.74 -13.53
CA GLN A 46 -15.59 9.98 -14.45
C GLN A 46 -16.59 8.80 -14.45
N HIS A 47 -16.11 7.59 -14.18
CA HIS A 47 -16.91 6.37 -14.08
C HIS A 47 -17.36 6.03 -12.65
N GLY A 48 -17.23 6.97 -11.71
CA GLY A 48 -17.78 6.84 -10.35
C GLY A 48 -16.80 6.34 -9.29
N ALA A 49 -15.53 6.11 -9.60
CA ALA A 49 -14.53 5.73 -8.59
C ALA A 49 -14.41 6.81 -7.50
N THR A 50 -14.09 6.39 -6.27
CA THR A 50 -13.98 7.26 -5.10
C THR A 50 -12.54 7.39 -4.62
N PHE A 51 -12.26 8.40 -3.80
CA PHE A 51 -10.96 8.59 -3.15
C PHE A 51 -11.15 8.38 -1.65
N ASN A 52 -11.02 7.13 -1.20
CA ASN A 52 -11.47 6.66 0.12
C ASN A 52 -10.50 6.98 1.26
N LEU A 53 -9.60 7.95 1.08
CA LEU A 53 -8.59 8.28 2.09
C LEU A 53 -9.25 8.68 3.43
N ALA A 54 -10.37 9.40 3.43
CA ALA A 54 -11.11 9.69 4.67
C ALA A 54 -11.65 8.43 5.37
N SER A 55 -12.06 7.40 4.62
CA SER A 55 -12.48 6.13 5.21
C SER A 55 -11.32 5.46 5.94
N ALA A 56 -10.12 5.49 5.36
CA ALA A 56 -8.92 4.97 6.00
C ALA A 56 -8.59 5.74 7.29
N PHE A 57 -8.63 7.08 7.29
CA PHE A 57 -8.43 7.89 8.50
C PHE A 57 -9.47 7.65 9.59
N GLN A 58 -10.70 7.29 9.22
CA GLN A 58 -11.80 7.07 10.18
C GLN A 58 -11.79 5.68 10.80
N CYS A 59 -11.42 4.65 10.04
CA CYS A 59 -11.58 3.26 10.43
C CYS A 59 -10.26 2.52 10.69
N LEU A 60 -9.14 2.97 10.10
CA LEU A 60 -7.86 2.25 10.14
C LEU A 60 -6.78 2.95 10.95
N LEU A 61 -6.93 4.24 11.27
CA LEU A 61 -5.95 5.00 12.07
C LEU A 61 -6.39 5.26 13.50
N ILE A 62 -7.53 4.69 13.93
CA ILE A 62 -8.05 4.76 15.29
C ILE A 62 -8.38 3.34 15.74
N GLY A 63 -7.77 2.90 16.84
CA GLY A 63 -7.99 1.58 17.43
C GLY A 63 -6.78 0.65 17.34
N GLU A 64 -6.98 -0.60 17.75
CA GLU A 64 -5.96 -1.63 17.63
C GLU A 64 -5.73 -1.97 16.15
N SER A 65 -4.50 -2.40 15.82
CA SER A 65 -4.16 -2.87 14.48
C SER A 65 -5.16 -3.94 14.04
N PRO A 66 -5.74 -3.83 12.83
CA PRO A 66 -6.74 -4.79 12.34
C PRO A 66 -6.12 -6.14 11.99
N LEU A 67 -4.82 -6.36 12.24
CA LEU A 67 -4.18 -7.65 12.03
C LEU A 67 -4.96 -8.74 12.78
N PRO A 68 -5.55 -9.71 12.05
CA PRO A 68 -6.19 -10.84 12.67
C PRO A 68 -5.18 -11.53 13.60
N ARG A 69 -5.58 -11.77 14.86
CA ARG A 69 -4.76 -12.48 15.85
C ARG A 69 -4.24 -13.83 15.34
N ALA A 70 -4.97 -14.44 14.40
CA ALA A 70 -4.56 -15.64 13.70
C ALA A 70 -3.29 -15.48 12.85
N LEU A 71 -3.03 -14.30 12.25
CA LEU A 71 -1.80 -14.04 11.48
C LEU A 71 -0.59 -13.81 12.38
N SER A 72 -0.78 -13.28 13.60
CA SER A 72 0.34 -13.08 14.53
C SER A 72 0.76 -14.36 15.26
N THR A 73 -0.09 -15.38 15.30
CA THR A 73 0.18 -16.65 16.01
C THR A 73 0.32 -17.87 15.09
N SER A 74 -0.16 -17.81 13.85
CA SER A 74 -0.03 -18.91 12.90
C SER A 74 1.29 -18.81 12.15
N LEU A 75 2.26 -19.63 12.57
CA LEU A 75 3.51 -19.88 11.84
C LEU A 75 3.28 -20.38 10.40
N ALA A 76 2.08 -20.87 10.08
CA ALA A 76 1.73 -21.40 8.76
C ALA A 76 1.41 -20.31 7.71
N ALA A 77 1.10 -19.08 8.12
CA ALA A 77 0.76 -18.02 7.17
C ALA A 77 2.04 -17.35 6.63
N ARG A 78 2.62 -17.91 5.57
CA ARG A 78 3.71 -17.26 4.83
C ARG A 78 3.24 -15.86 4.42
N THR A 79 4.00 -14.84 4.84
CA THR A 79 3.71 -13.44 4.54
C THR A 79 4.88 -12.78 3.82
N LEU A 80 4.60 -11.98 2.79
CA LEU A 80 5.55 -11.13 2.09
C LEU A 80 5.10 -9.67 2.21
N PHE A 81 5.94 -8.82 2.80
CA PHE A 81 5.76 -7.37 2.80
C PHE A 81 6.46 -6.75 1.60
N LEU A 82 5.79 -5.84 0.90
CA LEU A 82 6.35 -5.07 -0.21
C LEU A 82 6.50 -3.61 0.22
N TRP A 83 7.66 -3.02 -0.04
CA TRP A 83 7.95 -1.61 0.24
C TRP A 83 8.65 -0.97 -0.94
N GLY A 84 8.17 0.21 -1.35
CA GLY A 84 8.94 1.13 -2.17
C GLY A 84 9.69 2.11 -1.29
N GLU A 85 11.00 2.25 -1.52
CA GLU A 85 11.84 3.13 -0.70
C GLU A 85 11.72 4.60 -1.09
N SER A 86 11.23 4.88 -2.29
CA SER A 86 10.99 6.23 -2.80
C SER A 86 9.57 6.73 -2.50
N ASP A 87 8.84 6.08 -1.57
CA ASP A 87 7.53 6.54 -1.11
C ASP A 87 7.68 7.65 -0.05
N PHE A 88 7.62 8.90 -0.50
CA PHE A 88 7.71 10.05 0.42
C PHE A 88 6.47 10.20 1.30
N SER A 89 5.33 9.60 0.95
CA SER A 89 4.15 9.61 1.83
C SER A 89 4.37 8.78 3.10
N HIS A 90 5.35 7.89 3.08
CA HIS A 90 5.80 7.06 4.19
C HIS A 90 7.28 7.26 4.54
N GLU A 91 7.87 8.43 4.25
CA GLU A 91 9.30 8.73 4.48
C GLU A 91 9.73 8.39 5.92
N CYS A 92 8.98 8.89 6.92
CA CYS A 92 9.26 8.66 8.34
C CYS A 92 8.85 7.28 8.86
N THR A 93 8.26 6.41 8.03
CA THR A 93 7.86 5.06 8.46
C THR A 93 9.08 4.15 8.47
N CYS A 94 9.33 3.48 9.60
CA CYS A 94 10.33 2.41 9.68
C CYS A 94 9.77 1.15 9.00
N LYS A 95 10.30 0.81 7.82
CA LYS A 95 9.81 -0.33 7.02
C LYS A 95 10.00 -1.66 7.73
N ASP A 96 11.08 -1.79 8.52
CA ASP A 96 11.36 -2.99 9.31
C ASP A 96 10.37 -3.17 10.49
N SER A 97 9.55 -2.16 10.81
CA SER A 97 8.49 -2.31 11.82
C SER A 97 7.42 -3.34 11.42
N SER A 98 7.27 -3.64 10.13
CA SER A 98 6.43 -4.74 9.64
C SER A 98 6.86 -6.10 10.22
N LEU A 99 8.16 -6.33 10.42
CA LEU A 99 8.68 -7.56 11.00
C LEU A 99 8.39 -7.66 12.51
N LYS A 100 8.08 -6.55 13.19
CA LYS A 100 7.57 -6.60 14.57
C LYS A 100 6.14 -7.14 14.61
N MET A 101 5.38 -6.98 13.53
CA MET A 101 4.00 -7.45 13.42
C MET A 101 3.96 -8.94 13.07
N ILE A 102 4.81 -9.39 12.14
CA ILE A 102 4.93 -10.79 11.73
C ILE A 102 6.44 -11.13 11.62
N PRO A 103 7.07 -11.64 12.70
CA PRO A 103 8.52 -11.87 12.75
C PRO A 103 9.07 -12.83 11.69
N HIS A 104 8.23 -13.73 11.18
CA HIS A 104 8.62 -14.72 10.18
C HIS A 104 8.29 -14.31 8.74
N ALA A 105 7.83 -13.07 8.53
CA ALA A 105 7.54 -12.58 7.19
C ALA A 105 8.81 -12.33 6.38
N SER A 106 8.70 -12.55 5.08
CA SER A 106 9.66 -12.03 4.11
C SER A 106 9.37 -10.56 3.81
N GLN A 107 10.39 -9.82 3.37
CA GLN A 107 10.25 -8.42 2.96
C GLN A 107 10.99 -8.20 1.63
N LEU A 108 10.34 -7.46 0.73
CA LEU A 108 10.94 -6.91 -0.49
C LEU A 108 10.97 -5.39 -0.39
N ARG A 109 12.14 -4.81 -0.64
CA ARG A 109 12.34 -3.36 -0.70
C ARG A 109 12.82 -3.00 -2.10
N ILE A 110 12.10 -2.12 -2.78
CA ILE A 110 12.38 -1.70 -4.15
C ILE A 110 12.80 -0.23 -4.08
N ALA A 111 14.07 0.05 -4.38
CA ALA A 111 14.66 1.38 -4.19
C ALA A 111 13.95 2.46 -5.00
N GLU A 112 13.66 2.15 -6.26
CA GLU A 112 13.10 3.03 -7.29
C GLU A 112 11.57 3.16 -7.25
N ALA A 113 10.89 2.31 -6.49
CA ALA A 113 9.43 2.36 -6.38
C ALA A 113 8.98 3.24 -5.22
N GLY A 114 7.82 3.86 -5.39
CA GLY A 114 7.10 4.55 -4.35
C GLY A 114 5.98 3.70 -3.75
N HIS A 115 4.80 4.28 -3.64
CA HIS A 115 3.66 3.73 -2.92
C HIS A 115 3.03 2.51 -3.59
N PHE A 116 3.29 2.30 -4.90
CA PHE A 116 2.74 1.16 -5.65
C PHE A 116 3.86 0.31 -6.30
N PRO A 117 4.69 -0.39 -5.51
CA PRO A 117 5.79 -1.17 -6.07
C PRO A 117 5.39 -2.18 -7.14
N GLU A 118 4.18 -2.72 -7.06
CA GLU A 118 3.61 -3.66 -8.03
C GLU A 118 3.26 -3.02 -9.39
N LEU A 119 3.05 -1.71 -9.43
CA LEU A 119 2.79 -0.98 -10.66
C LEU A 119 4.03 -0.25 -11.17
N GLU A 120 4.93 0.16 -10.28
CA GLU A 120 6.14 0.92 -10.61
C GLU A 120 7.33 0.02 -10.99
N ALA A 121 7.40 -1.20 -10.44
CA ALA A 121 8.44 -2.19 -10.75
C ALA A 121 7.84 -3.61 -10.86
N PRO A 122 6.92 -3.83 -11.83
CA PRO A 122 6.14 -5.07 -11.91
C PRO A 122 7.00 -6.32 -12.04
N ASP A 123 8.09 -6.26 -12.82
CA ASP A 123 8.98 -7.41 -13.03
C ASP A 123 9.66 -7.84 -11.72
N ARG A 124 10.16 -6.88 -10.94
CA ARG A 124 10.79 -7.15 -9.63
C ARG A 124 9.82 -7.73 -8.62
N VAL A 125 8.57 -7.24 -8.63
CA VAL A 125 7.52 -7.77 -7.76
C VAL A 125 7.12 -9.17 -8.20
N LEU A 126 6.98 -9.40 -9.51
CA LEU A 126 6.63 -10.71 -10.07
C LEU A 126 7.69 -11.74 -9.74
N ASP A 127 8.97 -11.47 -10.01
CA ASP A 127 10.08 -12.37 -9.71
C ASP A 127 10.06 -12.76 -8.22
N ARG A 128 9.95 -11.77 -7.34
CA ARG A 128 9.94 -12.01 -5.90
C ARG A 128 8.70 -12.78 -5.45
N LEU A 129 7.55 -12.53 -6.05
CA LEU A 129 6.30 -13.20 -5.73
C LEU A 129 6.32 -14.66 -6.20
N ILE A 130 6.88 -14.93 -7.37
CA ILE A 130 7.09 -16.30 -7.89
C ILE A 130 8.00 -17.05 -6.93
N ASP A 131 9.16 -16.49 -6.59
CA ASP A 131 10.06 -17.10 -5.61
C ASP A 131 9.35 -17.35 -4.29
N PHE A 132 8.60 -16.37 -3.79
CA PHE A 132 7.87 -16.49 -2.52
C PHE A 132 6.82 -17.60 -2.54
N VAL A 133 6.07 -17.76 -3.63
CA VAL A 133 5.00 -18.75 -3.74
C VAL A 133 5.56 -20.15 -4.00
N LEU A 134 6.58 -20.27 -4.86
CA LEU A 134 7.13 -21.54 -5.32
C LEU A 134 8.21 -22.12 -4.40
N ASP A 135 8.78 -21.32 -3.50
CA ASP A 135 9.70 -21.80 -2.48
C ASP A 135 8.94 -22.75 -1.52
N HIS A 136 8.92 -24.03 -1.89
CA HIS A 136 8.15 -25.12 -1.28
C HIS A 136 8.84 -25.75 -0.06
N ASP A 137 10.02 -25.27 0.31
CA ASP A 137 10.77 -25.85 1.40
C ASP A 137 10.35 -25.23 2.74
N LEU A 138 10.23 -26.07 3.78
CA LEU A 138 9.85 -25.80 5.18
C LEU A 138 8.40 -26.13 5.62
N VAL A 139 7.75 -27.16 5.05
CA VAL A 139 6.61 -27.83 5.75
C VAL A 139 6.83 -29.32 6.04
N GLU A 140 7.86 -29.98 5.50
CA GLU A 140 8.13 -31.42 5.77
C GLU A 140 9.27 -31.72 6.78
N ALA A 141 9.62 -30.80 7.67
CA ALA A 141 10.56 -31.09 8.75
C ALA A 141 10.08 -30.51 10.08
N GLY A 142 9.12 -31.20 10.71
CA GLY A 142 8.62 -30.92 12.06
C GLY A 142 7.77 -32.07 12.58
#